data_AF-A0A923Y9R9-F1
#
_entry.id   AF-A0A923Y9R9-F1
#
_cell.length_a   1.000
_cell.length_b   1.000
_cell.length_c   1.000
_cell.angle_alpha   90.00
_cell.angle_beta   90.00
_cell.angle_gamma   90.00
#
_symmetry.space_group_name_H-M   'P 1'
#
loop_
_entity.id
_entity.type
_entity.pdbx_description
1 polymer ?
#
loop_
_entity_poly.entity_id
_entity_poly.type
_entity_poly.pdbx_seq_one_letter_code
_entity_poly.pdbx_strand_id
1 'polypeptide(L)'
;MITQKEFFAKYNISELEFRSAGLKWKDMEKIHADFEERRKQYEPTAKDIAERLLQAKKVHSVRYRVKESEHVVEKIIRKKIEDPDKSYSLQNYYLKLTDIIGVRALHLFKDDWELIDDYIVKTWETKETPIANIRKGDPDELIKRFEAKGYDIKEHKYGYRSVHYIIETSPTKQSFMAELQVRTIFEEGWSEIDHNVRYPYDLENPLLKQYLILFNRLAGNADEMGTYLKYLQTELTKKDLTHRNAIIEREKMIDELKQKIDTLKIDQETKLEIGSSLDHLFVRSKESELLSNRFLDEPSSLFQSWHLCEKCGTLFNMEDSISHSGCCEVCRSN
;
A
#
# COMPACT_ATOMS: atom_id res chain seq x y z
N MET A 1 28.65 -23.53 -5.91
CA MET A 1 28.43 -22.83 -7.18
C MET A 1 28.37 -23.85 -8.29
N ILE A 2 27.37 -23.74 -9.19
CA ILE A 2 27.28 -24.54 -10.42
C ILE A 2 28.41 -24.21 -11.40
N THR A 3 28.59 -25.04 -12.43
CA THR A 3 29.66 -24.80 -13.42
C THR A 3 29.40 -23.53 -14.25
N GLN A 4 30.45 -22.93 -14.83
CA GLN A 4 30.33 -21.72 -15.67
C GLN A 4 29.30 -21.90 -16.79
N LYS A 5 29.33 -23.05 -17.47
CA LYS A 5 28.43 -23.34 -18.59
C LYS A 5 26.97 -23.45 -18.13
N GLU A 6 26.73 -24.13 -17.00
CA GLU A 6 25.39 -24.22 -16.42
C GLU A 6 24.89 -22.86 -15.92
N PHE A 7 25.77 -22.05 -15.34
CA PHE A 7 25.43 -20.70 -14.91
C PHE A 7 25.04 -19.81 -16.08
N PHE A 8 25.82 -19.83 -17.16
CA PHE A 8 25.51 -19.04 -18.36
C PHE A 8 24.21 -19.49 -19.01
N ALA A 9 23.94 -20.81 -19.06
CA ALA A 9 22.67 -21.32 -19.54
C ALA A 9 21.49 -20.91 -18.65
N LYS A 10 21.63 -21.03 -17.32
CA LYS A 10 20.60 -20.67 -16.34
C LYS A 10 20.29 -19.18 -16.37
N TYR A 11 21.33 -18.35 -16.55
CA TYR A 11 21.21 -16.90 -16.51
C TYR A 11 21.12 -16.21 -17.88
N ASN A 12 21.06 -17.01 -18.96
CA ASN A 12 21.11 -16.57 -20.36
C ASN A 12 22.24 -15.56 -20.65
N ILE A 13 23.43 -15.82 -20.09
CA ILE A 13 24.60 -14.94 -20.24
C ILE A 13 25.40 -15.40 -21.46
N SER A 14 25.64 -14.49 -22.41
CA SER A 14 26.52 -14.79 -23.54
C SER A 14 27.97 -14.89 -23.08
N GLU A 15 28.64 -15.98 -23.45
CA GLU A 15 30.05 -16.17 -23.17
C GLU A 15 30.92 -15.08 -23.84
N LEU A 16 30.49 -14.57 -25.00
CA LEU A 16 31.16 -13.50 -25.72
C LEU A 16 31.04 -12.17 -24.95
N GLU A 17 29.85 -11.84 -24.45
CA GLU A 17 29.62 -10.64 -23.64
C GLU A 17 30.42 -10.70 -22.33
N PHE A 18 30.39 -11.84 -21.64
CA PHE A 18 31.15 -12.05 -20.41
C PHE A 18 32.66 -11.84 -20.62
N ARG A 19 33.22 -12.40 -21.70
CA ARG A 19 34.64 -12.24 -22.04
C ARG A 19 34.97 -10.79 -22.42
N SER A 20 34.10 -10.13 -23.19
CA SER A 20 34.28 -8.73 -23.61
C SER A 20 34.25 -7.75 -22.43
N ALA A 21 33.50 -8.09 -21.37
CA ALA A 21 33.44 -7.34 -20.12
C ALA A 21 34.73 -7.43 -19.27
N GLY A 22 35.72 -8.24 -19.69
CA GLY A 22 36.99 -8.43 -19.00
C GLY A 22 36.87 -9.22 -17.69
N LEU A 23 35.76 -9.92 -17.48
CA LEU A 23 35.50 -10.70 -16.28
C LEU A 23 36.20 -12.06 -16.35
N LYS A 24 36.65 -12.56 -15.20
CA LYS A 24 37.21 -13.90 -15.05
C LYS A 24 36.31 -14.73 -14.15
N TRP A 25 35.95 -15.93 -14.62
CA TRP A 25 35.09 -16.84 -13.86
C TRP A 25 35.65 -17.17 -12.48
N LYS A 26 36.97 -17.37 -12.38
CA LYS A 26 37.67 -17.63 -11.11
C LYS A 26 37.48 -16.51 -10.08
N ASP A 27 37.31 -15.26 -10.51
CA ASP A 27 37.05 -14.15 -9.58
C ASP A 27 35.58 -14.14 -9.12
N MET A 28 34.65 -14.58 -9.98
CA MET A 28 33.25 -14.79 -9.59
C MET A 28 33.09 -15.93 -8.59
N GLU A 29 33.83 -17.02 -8.74
CA GLU A 29 33.87 -18.13 -7.77
C GLU A 29 34.37 -17.68 -6.40
N LYS A 30 35.39 -16.82 -6.35
CA LYS A 30 35.89 -16.24 -5.11
C LYS A 30 34.86 -15.33 -4.44
N ILE A 31 34.21 -14.46 -5.22
CA ILE A 31 33.15 -13.58 -4.70
C ILE A 31 31.99 -14.41 -4.17
N HIS A 32 31.58 -15.47 -4.86
CA HIS A 32 30.56 -16.39 -4.39
C HIS A 32 30.95 -17.00 -3.04
N ALA A 33 32.18 -17.50 -2.89
CA ALA A 33 32.64 -18.12 -1.65
C ALA A 33 32.72 -17.12 -0.48
N ASP A 34 33.27 -15.92 -0.72
CA ASP A 34 33.33 -14.84 0.28
C ASP A 34 31.91 -14.39 0.71
N PHE A 35 30.99 -14.29 -0.25
CA PHE A 35 29.62 -13.86 0.05
C PHE A 35 28.87 -14.89 0.89
N GLU A 36 29.02 -16.20 0.64
CA GLU A 36 28.42 -17.25 1.49
C GLU A 36 28.85 -17.14 2.96
N GLU A 37 30.11 -16.77 3.20
CA GLU A 37 30.60 -16.56 4.56
C GLU A 37 29.97 -15.31 5.20
N ARG A 38 29.98 -14.18 4.47
CA ARG A 38 29.42 -12.90 4.93
C ARG A 38 27.90 -12.94 5.12
N ARG A 39 27.21 -13.79 4.37
CA ARG A 39 25.75 -13.95 4.43
C ARG A 39 25.23 -14.22 5.83
N LYS A 40 26.01 -14.93 6.65
CA LYS A 40 25.70 -15.21 8.06
C LYS A 40 25.52 -13.94 8.91
N GLN A 41 26.07 -12.81 8.48
CA GLN A 41 25.96 -11.51 9.15
C GLN A 41 24.86 -10.62 8.54
N TYR A 42 24.53 -10.82 7.26
CA TYR A 42 23.45 -10.08 6.61
C TYR A 42 22.08 -10.51 7.12
N GLU A 43 21.86 -11.80 7.40
CA GLU A 43 20.55 -12.30 7.87
C GLU A 43 20.12 -11.68 9.21
N PRO A 44 20.96 -11.68 10.27
CA PRO A 44 20.61 -11.03 11.53
C PRO A 44 20.41 -9.52 11.38
N THR A 45 21.21 -8.88 10.52
CA THR A 45 21.09 -7.44 10.24
C THR A 45 19.75 -7.12 9.56
N ALA A 46 19.34 -7.91 8.57
CA ALA A 46 18.05 -7.77 7.90
C ALA A 46 16.89 -7.93 8.89
N LYS A 47 17.00 -8.88 9.82
CA LYS A 47 16.02 -9.11 10.87
C LYS A 47 15.93 -7.93 11.85
N ASP A 48 17.06 -7.37 12.30
CA ASP A 48 17.08 -6.19 13.18
C ASP A 48 16.41 -4.97 12.51
N ILE A 49 16.71 -4.71 11.23
CA ILE A 49 16.04 -3.65 10.47
C ILE A 49 14.52 -3.90 10.43
N ALA A 50 14.12 -5.14 10.14
CA ALA A 50 12.70 -5.49 10.05
C ALA A 50 11.97 -5.33 11.39
N GLU A 51 12.59 -5.75 12.50
CA GLU A 51 12.03 -5.59 13.85
C GLU A 51 11.88 -4.12 14.26
N ARG A 52 12.83 -3.25 13.87
CA ARG A 52 12.71 -1.80 14.08
C ARG A 52 11.56 -1.22 13.27
N LEU A 53 11.47 -1.55 11.98
CA LEU A 53 10.40 -1.05 11.11
C LEU A 53 9.00 -1.47 11.57
N LEU A 54 8.85 -2.65 12.19
CA LEU A 54 7.56 -3.06 12.78
C LEU A 54 7.11 -2.17 13.94
N GLN A 55 8.01 -1.38 14.55
CA GLN A 55 7.65 -0.39 15.58
C GLN A 55 7.17 0.94 14.97
N ALA A 56 7.39 1.16 13.67
CA ALA A 56 6.93 2.37 12.99
C ALA A 56 5.41 2.38 12.88
N LYS A 57 4.81 3.55 13.13
CA LYS A 57 3.36 3.71 12.95
C LYS A 57 2.99 3.48 11.49
N LYS A 58 1.85 2.83 11.27
CA LYS A 58 1.28 2.53 9.95
C LYS A 58 2.03 1.51 9.09
N VAL A 59 3.13 0.95 9.57
CA VAL A 59 3.65 -0.30 9.00
C VAL A 59 2.70 -1.43 9.37
N HIS A 60 2.17 -2.12 8.37
CA HIS A 60 1.30 -3.28 8.54
C HIS A 60 2.11 -4.56 8.68
N SER A 61 3.07 -4.76 7.77
CA SER A 61 3.95 -5.92 7.78
C SER A 61 5.29 -5.60 7.14
N VAL A 62 6.32 -6.31 7.56
CA VAL A 62 7.66 -6.18 7.00
C VAL A 62 8.11 -7.52 6.46
N ARG A 63 8.66 -7.51 5.26
CA ARG A 63 9.36 -8.66 4.67
C ARG A 63 10.82 -8.28 4.50
N TYR A 64 11.72 -9.23 4.68
CA TYR A 64 13.12 -9.04 4.34
C TYR A 64 13.62 -10.24 3.55
N ARG A 65 14.68 -10.01 2.79
CA ARG A 65 15.42 -11.04 2.08
C ARG A 65 16.89 -10.65 2.01
N VAL A 66 17.76 -11.65 2.13
CA VAL A 66 19.16 -11.52 1.76
C VAL A 66 19.35 -12.19 0.41
N LYS A 67 20.03 -11.50 -0.50
CA LYS A 67 20.28 -12.02 -1.85
C LYS A 67 21.08 -13.32 -1.80
N GLU A 68 20.76 -14.26 -2.70
CA GLU A 68 21.51 -15.50 -2.88
C GLU A 68 22.86 -15.25 -3.56
N SER A 69 23.88 -16.04 -3.21
CA SER A 69 25.25 -15.92 -3.75
C SER A 69 25.30 -16.00 -5.27
N GLU A 70 24.51 -16.88 -5.89
CA GLU A 70 24.41 -16.96 -7.35
C GLU A 70 23.83 -15.67 -7.96
N HIS A 71 22.80 -15.09 -7.34
CA HIS A 71 22.18 -13.84 -7.79
C HIS A 71 23.09 -12.62 -7.56
N VAL A 72 24.01 -12.67 -6.59
CA VAL A 72 25.06 -11.65 -6.45
C VAL A 72 26.01 -11.69 -7.65
N VAL A 73 26.48 -12.89 -8.02
CA VAL A 73 27.36 -13.07 -9.17
C VAL A 73 26.68 -12.68 -10.47
N GLU A 74 25.44 -13.13 -10.70
CA GLU A 74 24.65 -12.74 -11.88
C GLU A 74 24.55 -11.22 -11.97
N LYS A 75 24.20 -10.55 -10.86
CA LYS A 75 24.02 -9.10 -10.84
C LYS A 75 25.32 -8.35 -11.13
N ILE A 76 26.46 -8.85 -10.65
CA ILE A 76 27.78 -8.27 -10.95
C ILE A 76 28.09 -8.40 -12.44
N ILE A 77 27.90 -9.58 -13.02
CA ILE A 77 28.14 -9.84 -14.44
C ILE A 77 27.26 -8.93 -15.29
N ARG A 78 25.94 -8.93 -15.02
CA ARG A 78 24.97 -8.11 -15.76
C ARG A 78 25.29 -6.63 -15.67
N LYS A 79 25.55 -6.09 -14.47
CA LYS A 79 25.90 -4.66 -14.30
C LYS A 79 27.21 -4.28 -14.99
N LYS A 80 28.18 -5.20 -15.09
CA LYS A 80 29.44 -4.97 -15.79
C LYS A 80 29.26 -5.00 -17.32
N ILE A 81 28.36 -5.84 -17.83
CA ILE A 81 28.01 -5.89 -19.25
C ILE A 81 27.24 -4.62 -19.64
N GLU A 82 26.27 -4.19 -18.82
CA GLU A 82 25.50 -2.96 -19.03
C GLU A 82 26.37 -1.70 -18.94
N ASP A 83 27.38 -1.70 -18.06
CA ASP A 83 28.25 -0.56 -17.80
C ASP A 83 29.70 -1.04 -17.59
N PRO A 84 30.53 -1.02 -18.66
CA PRO A 84 31.92 -1.47 -18.62
C PRO A 84 32.82 -0.69 -17.66
N ASP A 85 32.44 0.52 -17.21
CA ASP A 85 33.25 1.32 -16.30
C ASP A 85 33.12 0.87 -14.84
N LYS A 86 32.05 0.13 -14.50
CA LYS A 86 31.88 -0.41 -13.14
C LYS A 86 32.91 -1.50 -12.86
N SER A 87 33.66 -1.38 -11.77
CA SER A 87 34.60 -2.41 -11.32
C SER A 87 34.10 -3.14 -10.08
N TYR A 88 34.06 -4.47 -10.13
CA TYR A 88 33.70 -5.33 -9.00
C TYR A 88 34.88 -6.24 -8.64
N SER A 89 35.25 -6.24 -7.37
CA SER A 89 36.30 -7.07 -6.80
C SER A 89 35.87 -7.60 -5.44
N LEU A 90 36.60 -8.59 -4.92
CA LEU A 90 36.37 -9.18 -3.60
C LEU A 90 36.37 -8.13 -2.47
N GLN A 91 37.06 -7.01 -2.66
CA GLN A 91 37.19 -5.94 -1.66
C GLN A 91 36.09 -4.87 -1.75
N ASN A 92 35.35 -4.78 -2.87
CA ASN A 92 34.42 -3.66 -3.08
C ASN A 92 32.99 -4.06 -3.45
N TYR A 93 32.74 -5.32 -3.82
CA TYR A 93 31.42 -5.70 -4.36
C TYR A 93 30.30 -5.45 -3.34
N TYR A 94 30.54 -5.75 -2.06
CA TYR A 94 29.59 -5.51 -0.97
C TYR A 94 29.37 -4.03 -0.65
N LEU A 95 30.29 -3.15 -1.04
CA LEU A 95 30.15 -1.70 -0.93
C LEU A 95 29.44 -1.07 -2.13
N LYS A 96 29.35 -1.79 -3.25
CA LYS A 96 28.74 -1.30 -4.50
C LYS A 96 27.36 -1.87 -4.77
N LEU A 97 27.02 -3.00 -4.14
CA LEU A 97 25.69 -3.61 -4.25
C LEU A 97 24.84 -3.16 -3.06
N THR A 98 23.89 -2.27 -3.34
CA THR A 98 23.00 -1.66 -2.35
C THR A 98 21.85 -2.58 -1.92
N ASP A 99 21.52 -3.60 -2.72
CA ASP A 99 20.37 -4.50 -2.51
C ASP A 99 20.79 -5.91 -2.04
N ILE A 100 21.94 -6.03 -1.35
CA ILE A 100 22.33 -7.29 -0.71
C ILE A 100 21.31 -7.66 0.36
N ILE A 101 20.99 -6.69 1.23
CA ILE A 101 19.89 -6.76 2.18
C ILE A 101 18.73 -5.98 1.56
N GLY A 102 17.63 -6.67 1.25
CA GLY A 102 16.40 -6.04 0.78
C GLY A 102 15.34 -6.13 1.87
N VAL A 103 14.77 -4.99 2.27
CA VAL A 103 13.68 -4.91 3.24
C VAL A 103 12.49 -4.22 2.60
N ARG A 104 11.29 -4.71 2.86
CA ARG A 104 10.03 -4.17 2.35
C ARG A 104 9.11 -3.87 3.51
N ALA A 105 8.80 -2.59 3.71
CA ALA A 105 7.79 -2.15 4.66
C ALA A 105 6.46 -1.95 3.93
N LEU A 106 5.48 -2.77 4.27
CA LEU A 106 4.16 -2.74 3.66
C LEU A 106 3.20 -1.92 4.51
N HIS A 107 2.47 -1.01 3.89
CA HIS A 107 1.40 -0.23 4.51
C HIS A 107 0.05 -0.46 3.82
N LEU A 108 -1.04 -0.08 4.49
CA LEU A 108 -2.39 -0.35 3.99
C LEU A 108 -2.91 0.71 3.02
N PHE A 109 -2.62 1.98 3.31
CA PHE A 109 -3.20 3.10 2.58
C PHE A 109 -2.09 3.99 2.03
N LYS A 110 -2.31 4.60 0.86
CA LYS A 110 -1.30 5.43 0.20
C LYS A 110 -0.73 6.49 1.15
N ASP A 111 -1.58 7.29 1.79
CA ASP A 111 -1.14 8.43 2.63
C ASP A 111 -0.33 8.06 3.87
N ASP A 112 -0.33 6.79 4.28
CA ASP A 112 0.40 6.37 5.46
C ASP A 112 1.93 6.36 5.26
N TRP A 113 2.42 6.51 4.02
CA TRP A 113 3.85 6.48 3.70
C TRP A 113 4.66 7.56 4.43
N GLU A 114 4.10 8.75 4.68
CA GLU A 114 4.83 9.86 5.32
C GLU A 114 5.21 9.58 6.77
N LEU A 115 4.32 8.92 7.53
CA LEU A 115 4.62 8.56 8.91
C LEU A 115 5.73 7.50 9.00
N ILE A 116 5.80 6.64 7.98
CA ILE A 116 6.84 5.62 7.84
C ILE A 116 8.15 6.28 7.41
N ASP A 117 8.09 7.21 6.46
CA ASP A 117 9.20 8.04 6.01
C ASP A 117 9.86 8.79 7.17
N ASP A 118 9.08 9.53 7.95
CA ASP A 118 9.56 10.26 9.13
C ASP A 118 10.28 9.33 10.13
N TYR A 119 9.77 8.10 10.31
CA TYR A 119 10.41 7.11 11.16
C TYR A 119 11.74 6.63 10.56
N ILE A 120 11.79 6.35 9.26
CA ILE A 120 13.00 5.86 8.57
C ILE A 120 14.12 6.90 8.66
N VAL A 121 13.86 8.13 8.23
CA VAL A 121 14.86 9.21 8.20
C VAL A 121 15.36 9.57 9.59
N LYS A 122 14.52 9.41 10.62
CA LYS A 122 14.92 9.60 12.02
C LYS A 122 15.78 8.44 12.56
N THR A 123 15.60 7.23 12.04
CA THR A 123 16.21 6.01 12.59
C THR A 123 17.52 5.65 11.89
N TRP A 124 17.65 5.92 10.59
CA TRP A 124 18.83 5.58 9.80
C TRP A 124 19.33 6.76 8.96
N GLU A 125 20.64 6.78 8.75
CA GLU A 125 21.27 7.64 7.75
C GLU A 125 21.00 7.08 6.35
N THR A 126 20.63 7.97 5.43
CA THR A 126 20.42 7.63 4.02
C THR A 126 21.70 7.94 3.24
N LYS A 127 22.21 6.94 2.52
CA LYS A 127 23.45 7.04 1.72
C LYS A 127 23.26 7.88 0.46
N GLU A 128 22.06 7.85 -0.08
CA GLU A 128 21.62 8.50 -1.31
C GLU A 128 20.26 9.13 -1.05
N THR A 129 19.91 10.15 -1.83
CA THR A 129 18.56 10.75 -1.80
C THR A 129 17.52 9.65 -2.04
N PRO A 130 16.49 9.51 -1.20
CA PRO A 130 15.43 8.55 -1.43
C PRO A 130 14.75 8.77 -2.79
N ILE A 131 14.40 7.67 -3.46
CA ILE A 131 13.80 7.69 -4.80
C ILE A 131 12.32 7.34 -4.68
N ALA A 132 11.46 8.27 -5.06
CA ALA A 132 10.03 8.04 -5.19
C ALA A 132 9.72 7.56 -6.62
N ASN A 133 9.46 6.25 -6.76
CA ASN A 133 8.98 5.70 -8.03
C ASN A 133 7.47 5.96 -8.14
N ILE A 134 7.08 6.70 -9.17
CA ILE A 134 5.70 7.09 -9.43
C ILE A 134 5.23 6.56 -10.79
N ARG A 135 3.92 6.61 -11.00
CA ARG A 135 3.28 6.27 -12.26
C ARG A 135 2.67 7.51 -12.90
N LYS A 136 2.66 7.54 -14.23
CA LYS A 136 1.87 8.51 -15.01
C LYS A 136 0.40 8.51 -14.59
N GLY A 137 -0.08 9.68 -14.14
CA GLY A 137 -1.45 9.88 -13.66
C GLY A 137 -1.61 9.75 -12.15
N ASP A 138 -0.52 9.59 -11.39
CA ASP A 138 -0.55 9.79 -9.93
C ASP A 138 -0.92 11.25 -9.59
N PRO A 139 -1.61 11.50 -8.46
CA PRO A 139 -2.06 12.85 -8.11
C PRO A 139 -0.89 13.83 -7.96
N ASP A 140 -1.03 15.04 -8.52
CA ASP A 140 -0.01 16.10 -8.43
C ASP A 140 0.35 16.45 -6.97
N GLU A 141 -0.63 16.33 -6.07
CA GLU A 141 -0.40 16.56 -4.63
C GLU A 141 0.59 15.56 -4.04
N LEU A 142 0.53 14.29 -4.44
CA LEU A 142 1.46 13.26 -3.98
C LEU A 142 2.89 13.57 -4.47
N ILE A 143 3.02 13.97 -5.73
CA ILE A 143 4.29 14.36 -6.34
C ILE A 143 4.90 15.54 -5.57
N LYS A 144 4.11 16.60 -5.31
CA LYS A 144 4.55 17.76 -4.53
C LYS A 144 4.99 17.41 -3.11
N ARG A 145 4.35 16.43 -2.45
CA ARG A 145 4.76 15.96 -1.12
C ARG A 145 6.14 15.29 -1.15
N PHE A 146 6.44 14.50 -2.19
CA PHE A 146 7.79 13.95 -2.38
C PHE A 146 8.82 15.05 -2.68
N GLU A 147 8.49 16.02 -3.55
CA GLU A 147 9.39 17.15 -3.84
C GLU A 147 9.67 18.00 -2.60
N ALA A 148 8.66 18.24 -1.76
CA ALA A 148 8.81 18.99 -0.51
C ALA A 148 9.74 18.30 0.50
N LYS A 149 9.83 16.97 0.44
CA LYS A 149 10.79 16.16 1.21
C LYS A 149 12.17 16.08 0.54
N GLY A 150 12.31 16.60 -0.68
CA GLY A 150 13.56 16.61 -1.45
C GLY A 150 13.90 15.28 -2.12
N TYR A 151 12.89 14.46 -2.44
CA TYR A 151 13.10 13.12 -3.01
C TYR A 151 13.21 13.14 -4.53
N ASP A 152 14.03 12.23 -5.06
CA ASP A 152 14.20 12.08 -6.49
C ASP A 152 12.98 11.36 -7.07
N ILE A 153 12.28 12.02 -7.99
CA ILE A 153 11.06 11.48 -8.58
C ILE A 153 11.41 10.74 -9.87
N LYS A 154 10.98 9.48 -9.95
CA LYS A 154 11.21 8.62 -11.11
C LYS A 154 9.90 8.04 -11.62
N GLU A 155 9.48 8.48 -12.79
CA GLU A 155 8.34 7.86 -13.48
C GLU A 155 8.74 6.48 -14.04
N HIS A 156 8.07 5.43 -13.59
CA HIS A 156 8.36 4.07 -14.04
C HIS A 156 7.48 3.65 -15.22
N LYS A 157 8.12 3.17 -16.31
CA LYS A 157 7.46 2.81 -17.58
C LYS A 157 6.31 1.80 -17.46
N TYR A 158 6.34 0.94 -16.45
CA TYR A 158 5.34 -0.11 -16.22
C TYR A 158 4.38 0.18 -15.06
N GLY A 159 4.39 1.42 -14.53
CA GLY A 159 3.48 1.82 -13.46
C GLY A 159 3.86 1.30 -12.07
N TYR A 160 5.12 0.91 -11.89
CA TYR A 160 5.65 0.50 -10.61
C TYR A 160 5.73 1.70 -9.66
N ARG A 161 5.24 1.49 -8.44
CA ARG A 161 5.20 2.50 -7.37
C ARG A 161 5.89 1.96 -6.13
N SER A 162 6.79 2.76 -5.57
CA SER A 162 7.50 2.47 -4.32
C SER A 162 8.43 3.62 -3.96
N VAL A 163 8.56 3.91 -2.67
CA VAL A 163 9.64 4.79 -2.17
C VAL A 163 10.83 3.93 -1.75
N HIS A 164 12.00 4.23 -2.30
CA HIS A 164 13.24 3.49 -2.11
C HIS A 164 14.24 4.28 -1.28
N TYR A 165 14.78 3.65 -0.25
CA TYR A 165 15.79 4.22 0.63
C TYR A 165 17.01 3.29 0.61
N ILE A 166 18.19 3.86 0.43
CA ILE A 166 19.45 3.15 0.69
C ILE A 166 19.91 3.57 2.08
N ILE A 167 19.65 2.71 3.07
CA ILE A 167 19.98 2.98 4.46
C ILE A 167 21.30 2.33 4.85
N GLU A 168 22.00 2.96 5.79
CA GLU A 168 23.21 2.41 6.42
C GLU A 168 22.92 2.05 7.89
N THR A 169 23.30 0.84 8.30
CA THR A 169 23.13 0.35 9.67
C THR A 169 24.39 -0.33 10.19
N SER A 170 24.69 -0.16 11.48
CA SER A 170 25.86 -0.75 12.15
C SER A 170 25.42 -1.50 13.42
N PRO A 171 24.82 -2.70 13.29
CA PRO A 171 24.45 -3.53 14.44
C PRO A 171 25.68 -4.04 15.22
N THR A 172 26.86 -4.03 14.58
CA THR A 172 28.15 -4.34 15.20
C THR A 172 29.17 -3.24 14.84
N LYS A 173 30.48 -3.50 15.01
CA LYS A 173 31.53 -2.60 14.51
C LYS A 173 31.59 -2.51 12.98
N GLN A 174 30.85 -3.35 12.27
CA GLN A 174 30.75 -3.33 10.82
C GLN A 174 29.46 -2.64 10.38
N SER A 175 29.60 -1.82 9.34
CA SER A 175 28.49 -1.13 8.69
C SER A 175 27.98 -1.95 7.50
N PHE A 176 26.66 -1.95 7.33
CA PHE A 176 25.93 -2.65 6.28
C PHE A 176 24.97 -1.69 5.60
N MET A 177 24.84 -1.85 4.28
CA MET A 177 23.80 -1.15 3.52
C MET A 177 22.61 -2.07 3.29
N ALA A 178 21.42 -1.49 3.31
CA ALA A 178 20.19 -2.16 2.95
C ALA A 178 19.34 -1.27 2.03
N GLU A 179 18.70 -1.90 1.05
CA GLU A 179 17.66 -1.28 0.24
C GLU A 179 16.32 -1.50 0.96
N LEU A 180 15.74 -0.42 1.45
CA LEU A 180 14.41 -0.40 2.06
C LEU A 180 13.40 0.13 1.05
N GLN A 181 12.33 -0.62 0.85
CA GLN A 181 11.25 -0.29 -0.08
C GLN A 181 9.95 -0.14 0.70
N VAL A 182 9.35 1.05 0.67
CA VAL A 182 8.05 1.33 1.28
C VAL A 182 6.98 1.28 0.19
N ARG A 183 5.94 0.47 0.40
CA ARG A 183 4.85 0.21 -0.57
C ARG A 183 3.54 -0.17 0.10
N THR A 184 2.45 -0.05 -0.65
CA THR A 184 1.17 -0.64 -0.23
C THR A 184 1.13 -2.15 -0.47
N ILE A 185 0.20 -2.85 0.21
CA ILE A 185 -0.02 -4.29 -0.03
C ILE A 185 -0.40 -4.58 -1.49
N PHE A 186 -1.18 -3.69 -2.11
CA PHE A 186 -1.57 -3.85 -3.52
C PHE A 186 -0.39 -3.64 -4.47
N GLU A 187 0.47 -2.66 -4.19
CA GLU A 187 1.71 -2.43 -4.94
C GLU A 187 2.67 -3.62 -4.83
N GLU A 188 2.84 -4.21 -3.64
CA GLU A 188 3.64 -5.43 -3.46
C GLU A 188 3.01 -6.62 -4.20
N GLY A 189 1.69 -6.83 -4.08
CA GLY A 189 0.99 -7.92 -4.74
C GLY A 189 1.17 -7.87 -6.26
N TRP A 190 1.01 -6.68 -6.85
CA TRP A 190 1.30 -6.48 -8.27
C TRP A 190 2.78 -6.70 -8.61
N SER A 191 3.69 -6.12 -7.81
CA SER A 191 5.13 -6.18 -8.10
C SER A 191 5.69 -7.60 -8.03
N GLU A 192 5.21 -8.42 -7.09
CA GLU A 192 5.63 -9.81 -6.96
C GLU A 192 5.10 -10.67 -8.11
N ILE A 193 3.87 -10.41 -8.58
CA ILE A 193 3.32 -11.06 -9.79
C ILE A 193 4.09 -10.64 -11.04
N ASP A 194 4.33 -9.33 -11.23
CA ASP A 194 5.11 -8.81 -12.36
C ASP A 194 6.52 -9.40 -12.37
N HIS A 195 7.17 -9.45 -11.21
CA HIS A 195 8.47 -10.08 -11.05
C HIS A 195 8.41 -11.57 -11.37
N ASN A 196 7.45 -12.34 -10.83
CA ASN A 196 7.38 -13.78 -11.07
C ASN A 196 7.11 -14.12 -12.55
N VAL A 197 6.26 -13.33 -13.22
CA VAL A 197 5.87 -13.56 -14.62
C VAL A 197 6.97 -13.12 -15.59
N ARG A 198 7.64 -11.99 -15.34
CA ARG A 198 8.69 -11.48 -16.24
C ARG A 198 10.05 -12.09 -15.96
N TYR A 199 10.32 -12.43 -14.71
CA TYR A 199 11.63 -12.92 -14.32
C TYR A 199 11.78 -14.40 -14.67
N PRO A 200 12.89 -14.80 -15.31
CA PRO A 200 14.03 -13.92 -15.59
C PRO A 200 14.07 -13.35 -17.01
N TYR A 201 13.25 -13.83 -17.97
CA TYR A 201 13.55 -13.62 -19.40
C TYR A 201 12.36 -13.28 -20.32
N ASP A 202 11.17 -12.97 -19.82
CA ASP A 202 9.98 -12.66 -20.65
C ASP A 202 9.66 -11.15 -20.74
N LEU A 203 10.69 -10.30 -20.71
CA LEU A 203 10.55 -8.84 -20.66
C LEU A 203 9.84 -8.22 -21.88
N GLU A 204 9.90 -8.88 -23.03
CA GLU A 204 9.43 -8.36 -24.32
C GLU A 204 8.15 -9.04 -24.83
N ASN A 205 7.56 -10.00 -24.10
CA ASN A 205 6.32 -10.63 -24.55
C ASN A 205 5.17 -9.60 -24.55
N PRO A 206 4.64 -9.21 -25.73
CA PRO A 206 3.68 -8.11 -25.81
C PRO A 206 2.35 -8.43 -25.12
N LEU A 207 1.95 -9.70 -25.11
CA LEU A 207 0.70 -10.15 -24.48
C LEU A 207 0.80 -10.04 -22.95
N LEU A 208 1.86 -10.61 -22.37
CA LEU A 208 2.10 -10.53 -20.92
C LEU A 208 2.20 -9.08 -20.46
N LYS A 209 2.91 -8.24 -21.22
CA LYS A 209 3.03 -6.81 -20.94
C LYS A 209 1.67 -6.12 -20.85
N GLN A 210 0.72 -6.41 -21.75
CA GLN A 210 -0.61 -5.81 -21.70
C GLN A 210 -1.40 -6.24 -20.46
N TYR A 211 -1.41 -7.54 -20.14
CA TYR A 211 -2.10 -8.04 -18.94
C TYR A 211 -1.49 -7.51 -17.64
N LEU A 212 -0.16 -7.40 -17.57
CA LEU A 212 0.53 -6.86 -16.39
C LEU A 212 0.24 -5.36 -16.19
N ILE A 213 0.09 -4.59 -17.28
CA ILE A 213 -0.35 -3.19 -17.21
C ILE A 213 -1.81 -3.09 -16.73
N LEU A 214 -2.71 -3.96 -17.21
CA LEU A 214 -4.09 -4.01 -16.74
C LEU A 214 -4.15 -4.37 -15.25
N PHE A 215 -3.36 -5.37 -14.83
CA PHE A 215 -3.29 -5.78 -13.44
C PHE A 215 -2.73 -4.67 -12.54
N ASN A 216 -1.73 -3.90 -13.01
CA ASN A 216 -1.22 -2.71 -12.31
C ASN A 216 -2.32 -1.68 -12.07
N ARG A 217 -3.18 -1.45 -13.07
CA ARG A 217 -4.33 -0.54 -12.95
C ARG A 217 -5.33 -1.02 -11.92
N LEU A 218 -5.67 -2.31 -11.92
CA LEU A 218 -6.59 -2.89 -10.94
C LEU A 218 -6.04 -2.78 -9.51
N ALA A 219 -4.76 -3.11 -9.31
CA ALA A 219 -4.11 -2.95 -8.01
C ALA A 219 -4.11 -1.49 -7.54
N GLY A 220 -3.80 -0.55 -8.45
CA GLY A 220 -3.85 0.89 -8.16
C GLY A 220 -5.25 1.38 -7.77
N ASN A 221 -6.28 0.93 -8.49
CA ASN A 221 -7.67 1.29 -8.19
C ASN A 221 -8.13 0.71 -6.85
N ALA A 222 -7.71 -0.52 -6.51
CA ALA A 222 -8.04 -1.13 -5.22
C ALA A 222 -7.42 -0.35 -4.05
N ASP A 223 -6.20 0.14 -4.23
CA ASP A 223 -5.47 0.96 -3.25
C ASP A 223 -6.14 2.34 -3.03
N GLU A 224 -6.55 2.98 -4.12
CA GLU A 224 -7.30 4.25 -4.08
C GLU A 224 -8.68 4.07 -3.43
N MET A 225 -9.39 2.99 -3.77
CA MET A 225 -10.68 2.66 -3.17
C MET A 225 -10.55 2.37 -1.67
N GLY A 226 -9.49 1.67 -1.25
CA GLY A 226 -9.19 1.45 0.17
C GLY A 226 -8.98 2.76 0.91
N THR A 227 -8.22 3.69 0.33
CA THR A 227 -7.99 5.02 0.90
C THR A 227 -9.30 5.82 0.99
N TYR A 228 -10.15 5.76 -0.03
CA TYR A 228 -11.47 6.39 -0.01
C TYR A 228 -12.40 5.82 1.06
N LEU A 229 -12.40 4.50 1.29
CA LEU A 229 -13.20 3.88 2.37
C LEU A 229 -12.79 4.40 3.75
N LYS A 230 -11.49 4.58 4.00
CA LYS A 230 -10.98 5.18 5.25
C LYS A 230 -11.44 6.62 5.42
N TYR A 231 -11.42 7.41 4.34
CA TYR A 231 -11.96 8.77 4.34
C TYR A 231 -13.47 8.78 4.65
N LEU A 232 -14.25 7.95 3.95
CA LEU A 232 -15.69 7.85 4.13
C LEU A 232 -16.05 7.45 5.57
N GLN A 233 -15.38 6.46 6.14
CA GLN A 233 -15.57 6.05 7.53
C GLN A 233 -15.33 7.21 8.51
N THR A 234 -14.29 8.01 8.28
CA THR A 234 -13.95 9.16 9.11
C THR A 234 -15.04 10.24 9.03
N GLU A 235 -15.53 10.55 7.83
CA GLU A 235 -16.57 11.55 7.62
C GLU A 235 -17.93 11.10 8.18
N LEU A 236 -18.30 9.83 8.02
CA LEU A 236 -19.49 9.26 8.64
C LEU A 236 -19.42 9.37 10.17
N THR A 237 -18.29 9.01 10.78
CA THR A 237 -18.09 9.11 12.23
C THR A 237 -18.21 10.55 12.74
N LYS A 238 -17.64 11.52 12.02
CA LYS A 238 -17.78 12.95 12.35
C LYS A 238 -19.23 13.42 12.26
N LYS A 239 -19.95 12.98 11.23
CA LYS A 239 -21.35 13.33 11.02
C LYS A 239 -22.22 12.75 12.15
N ASP A 240 -21.97 11.51 12.56
CA ASP A 240 -22.65 10.87 13.68
C ASP A 240 -22.38 11.59 15.00
N LEU A 241 -21.12 11.96 15.27
CA LEU A 241 -20.75 12.77 16.44
C LEU A 241 -21.47 14.11 16.45
N THR A 242 -21.55 14.78 15.29
CA THR A 242 -22.22 16.07 15.15
C THR A 242 -23.73 15.94 15.38
N HIS A 243 -24.35 14.90 14.81
CA HIS A 243 -25.77 14.61 15.05
C HIS A 243 -26.05 14.31 16.52
N ARG A 244 -25.24 13.46 17.18
CA ARG A 244 -25.40 13.18 18.62
C ARG A 244 -25.26 14.44 19.47
N ASN A 245 -24.28 15.30 19.19
CA ASN A 245 -24.10 16.55 19.93
C ASN A 245 -25.31 17.49 19.76
N ALA A 246 -25.83 17.62 18.54
CA ALA A 246 -27.03 18.42 18.28
C ALA A 246 -28.26 17.89 19.02
N ILE A 247 -28.37 16.57 19.18
CA ILE A 247 -29.44 15.94 19.94
C ILE A 247 -29.31 16.24 21.43
N ILE A 248 -28.12 16.07 22.01
CA ILE A 248 -27.84 16.42 23.41
C ILE A 248 -28.15 17.89 23.69
N GLU A 249 -27.75 18.81 22.81
CA GLU A 249 -28.07 20.23 22.95
C GLU A 249 -29.58 20.50 22.91
N ARG A 250 -30.30 19.81 22.00
CA ARG A 250 -31.75 19.92 21.90
C ARG A 250 -32.47 19.38 23.13
N GLU A 251 -32.04 18.24 23.67
CA GLU A 251 -32.60 17.68 24.92
C GLU A 251 -32.40 18.67 26.08
N LYS A 252 -31.21 19.24 26.19
CA LYS A 252 -30.91 20.27 27.21
C LYS A 252 -31.80 21.51 27.07
N MET A 253 -32.02 22.01 25.85
CA MET A 253 -32.94 23.13 25.61
C MET A 253 -34.38 22.79 25.98
N ILE A 254 -34.83 21.56 25.70
CA ILE A 254 -36.16 21.09 26.08
C ILE A 254 -36.30 21.09 27.61
N ASP A 255 -35.29 20.60 28.34
CA ASP A 255 -35.31 20.59 29.80
C ASP A 255 -35.29 22.00 30.39
N GLU A 256 -34.48 22.91 29.84
CA GLU A 256 -34.47 24.32 30.24
C GLU A 256 -35.82 25.02 29.99
N LEU A 257 -36.48 24.72 28.86
CA LEU A 257 -37.81 25.24 28.55
C LEU A 257 -38.87 24.68 29.51
N LYS A 258 -38.81 23.38 29.83
CA LYS A 258 -39.69 22.75 30.83
C LYS A 258 -39.56 23.43 32.19
N GLN A 259 -38.33 23.66 32.66
CA GLN A 259 -38.09 24.38 33.92
C GLN A 259 -38.64 25.80 33.89
N LYS A 260 -38.45 26.54 32.79
CA LYS A 260 -39.02 27.89 32.64
C LYS A 260 -40.54 27.86 32.67
N ILE A 261 -41.18 26.91 31.99
CA ILE A 261 -42.64 26.75 31.99
C ILE A 261 -43.17 26.48 33.41
N ASP A 262 -42.48 25.64 34.18
CA ASP A 262 -42.86 25.34 35.56
C ASP A 262 -42.84 26.58 36.45
N THR A 263 -41.92 27.51 36.23
CA THR A 263 -41.82 28.76 37.00
C THR A 263 -42.86 29.84 36.62
N LEU A 264 -43.50 29.73 35.45
CA LEU A 264 -44.50 30.71 35.02
C LEU A 264 -45.79 30.59 35.86
N LYS A 265 -46.40 31.72 36.22
CA LYS A 265 -47.70 31.76 36.92
C LYS A 265 -48.87 31.73 35.92
N ILE A 266 -48.95 30.67 35.13
CA ILE A 266 -50.06 30.39 34.20
C ILE A 266 -51.02 29.39 34.84
N ASP A 267 -52.23 29.27 34.32
CA ASP A 267 -53.19 28.26 34.77
C ASP A 267 -52.65 26.83 34.53
N GLN A 268 -53.14 25.90 35.34
CA GLN A 268 -52.61 24.55 35.42
C GLN A 268 -52.96 23.71 34.18
N GLU A 269 -54.03 24.06 33.47
CA GLU A 269 -54.51 23.39 32.27
C GLU A 269 -53.61 23.73 31.07
N THR A 270 -53.30 25.01 30.87
CA THR A 270 -52.35 25.48 29.84
C THR A 270 -50.93 24.93 30.07
N LYS A 271 -50.48 24.78 31.33
CA LYS A 271 -49.18 24.14 31.62
C LYS A 271 -49.13 22.68 31.18
N LEU A 272 -50.19 21.92 31.43
CA LEU A 272 -50.29 20.51 31.03
C LEU A 272 -50.32 20.38 29.50
N GLU A 273 -51.03 21.26 28.81
CA GLU A 273 -51.14 21.28 27.35
C GLU A 273 -49.79 21.59 26.67
N ILE A 274 -49.05 22.57 27.20
CA ILE A 274 -47.70 22.90 26.71
C ILE A 274 -46.71 21.76 27.02
N GLY A 275 -46.76 21.18 28.22
CA GLY A 275 -45.91 20.05 28.61
C GLY A 275 -46.08 18.83 27.71
N SER A 276 -47.33 18.45 27.44
CA SER A 276 -47.64 17.33 26.52
C SER A 276 -47.19 17.59 25.08
N SER A 277 -47.29 18.84 24.60
CA SER A 277 -46.79 19.22 23.28
C SER A 277 -45.27 19.12 23.17
N LEU A 278 -44.53 19.50 24.23
CA LEU A 278 -43.08 19.33 24.35
C LEU A 278 -42.68 17.86 24.39
N ASP A 279 -43.42 17.02 25.12
CA ASP A 279 -43.17 15.57 25.17
C ASP A 279 -43.43 14.90 23.82
N HIS A 280 -44.49 15.30 23.11
CA HIS A 280 -44.76 14.79 21.76
C HIS A 280 -43.66 15.19 20.77
N LEU A 281 -43.12 16.42 20.86
CA LEU A 281 -41.97 16.85 20.07
C LEU A 281 -40.69 16.08 20.40
N PHE A 282 -40.50 15.71 21.67
CA PHE A 282 -39.38 14.89 22.11
C PHE A 282 -39.46 13.46 21.54
N VAL A 283 -40.60 12.78 21.70
CA VAL A 283 -40.84 11.41 21.21
C VAL A 283 -40.65 11.34 19.68
N ARG A 284 -41.22 12.28 18.94
CA ARG A 284 -41.11 12.32 17.48
C ARG A 284 -39.68 12.58 17.00
N SER A 285 -38.86 13.28 17.79
CA SER A 285 -37.43 13.44 17.47
C SER A 285 -36.64 12.14 17.67
N LYS A 286 -36.93 11.37 18.72
CA LYS A 286 -36.32 10.04 18.96
C LYS A 286 -36.69 9.03 17.88
N GLU A 287 -37.92 9.04 17.38
CA GLU A 287 -38.34 8.17 16.27
C GLU A 287 -37.60 8.52 14.97
N SER A 288 -37.40 9.81 14.67
CA SER A 288 -36.59 10.28 13.54
C SER A 288 -35.12 9.86 13.66
N GLU A 289 -34.58 9.85 14.88
CA GLU A 289 -33.20 9.43 15.16
C GLU A 289 -33.00 7.92 14.92
N LEU A 290 -33.93 7.10 15.43
CA LEU A 290 -33.98 5.65 15.19
C LEU A 290 -34.07 5.30 13.69
N LEU A 291 -34.81 6.09 12.91
CA LEU A 291 -34.89 5.92 11.46
C LEU A 291 -33.60 6.35 10.73
N SER A 292 -32.91 7.38 11.22
CA SER A 292 -31.63 7.81 10.66
C SER A 292 -30.48 6.83 10.95
N ASN A 293 -30.46 6.22 12.15
CA ASN A 293 -29.46 5.20 12.51
C ASN A 293 -29.67 3.88 11.73
N ARG A 294 -30.92 3.54 11.36
CA ARG A 294 -31.20 2.36 10.51
C ARG A 294 -30.54 2.42 9.13
N PHE A 295 -30.26 3.60 8.59
CA PHE A 295 -29.57 3.75 7.30
C PHE A 295 -28.08 3.38 7.38
N LEU A 296 -27.48 3.33 8.57
CA LEU A 296 -26.06 3.02 8.79
C LEU A 296 -25.84 1.65 9.43
N ASP A 297 -26.78 1.16 10.25
CA ASP A 297 -26.66 -0.11 10.97
C ASP A 297 -27.08 -1.34 10.13
N GLU A 298 -27.83 -1.16 9.04
CA GLU A 298 -28.24 -2.23 8.12
C GLU A 298 -27.93 -1.90 6.65
N PRO A 299 -26.74 -2.30 6.13
CA PRO A 299 -26.50 -2.28 4.68
C PRO A 299 -27.40 -3.26 3.93
N SER A 300 -28.06 -4.19 4.65
CA SER A 300 -28.99 -5.18 4.12
C SER A 300 -30.10 -4.56 3.30
N SER A 301 -30.69 -3.44 3.68
CA SER A 301 -31.81 -2.88 2.89
C SER A 301 -31.36 -2.31 1.53
N LEU A 302 -30.14 -1.77 1.45
CA LEU A 302 -29.56 -1.25 0.20
C LEU A 302 -28.89 -2.33 -0.67
N PHE A 303 -28.44 -3.45 -0.09
CA PHE A 303 -27.84 -4.56 -0.84
C PHE A 303 -28.79 -5.73 -1.10
N GLN A 304 -29.93 -5.84 -0.39
CA GLN A 304 -30.96 -6.85 -0.67
C GLN A 304 -31.62 -6.65 -2.04
N SER A 305 -31.59 -5.43 -2.56
CA SER A 305 -32.14 -5.12 -3.86
C SER A 305 -31.11 -5.25 -4.99
N TRP A 306 -29.81 -5.28 -4.71
CA TRP A 306 -28.76 -5.38 -5.73
C TRP A 306 -28.24 -6.80 -5.90
N HIS A 307 -28.40 -7.35 -7.10
CA HIS A 307 -27.97 -8.71 -7.46
C HIS A 307 -26.83 -8.68 -8.47
N LEU A 308 -25.90 -9.62 -8.32
CA LEU A 308 -24.84 -9.87 -9.29
C LEU A 308 -25.37 -10.78 -10.39
N CYS A 309 -25.33 -10.34 -11.65
CA CYS A 309 -25.70 -11.21 -12.77
C CYS A 309 -24.65 -12.31 -12.97
N GLU A 310 -25.04 -13.57 -12.83
CA GLU A 310 -24.12 -14.72 -12.94
C GLU A 310 -23.48 -14.88 -14.33
N LYS A 311 -24.05 -14.26 -15.38
CA LYS A 311 -23.51 -14.32 -16.75
C LYS A 311 -22.48 -13.24 -17.08
N CYS A 312 -22.62 -12.03 -16.54
CA CYS A 312 -21.79 -10.88 -16.94
C CYS A 312 -21.15 -10.13 -15.78
N GLY A 313 -21.44 -10.51 -14.53
CA GLY A 313 -20.90 -9.87 -13.33
C GLY A 313 -21.43 -8.46 -13.06
N THR A 314 -22.46 -8.00 -13.79
CA THR A 314 -23.04 -6.67 -13.59
C THR A 314 -23.98 -6.68 -12.39
N LEU A 315 -23.83 -5.68 -11.51
CA LEU A 315 -24.72 -5.41 -10.38
C LEU A 315 -25.99 -4.68 -10.86
N PHE A 316 -27.17 -5.18 -10.51
CA PHE A 316 -28.46 -4.58 -10.91
C PHE A 316 -29.49 -4.61 -9.76
N ASN A 317 -30.39 -3.63 -9.72
CA ASN A 317 -31.42 -3.51 -8.70
C ASN A 317 -32.72 -4.28 -9.10
N MET A 318 -33.25 -5.16 -8.23
CA MET A 318 -34.47 -5.95 -8.45
C MET A 318 -35.76 -5.12 -8.34
N GLU A 319 -35.73 -3.93 -7.72
CA GLU A 319 -36.90 -3.05 -7.64
C GLU A 319 -37.33 -2.50 -9.02
N ASP A 320 -36.39 -2.41 -9.97
CA ASP A 320 -36.66 -1.93 -11.33
C ASP A 320 -37.06 -3.06 -12.31
N SER A 321 -37.05 -4.33 -11.90
CA SER A 321 -37.39 -5.44 -12.81
C SER A 321 -37.85 -6.71 -12.09
N ILE A 322 -39.17 -6.84 -11.88
CA ILE A 322 -39.80 -8.09 -11.41
C ILE A 322 -39.45 -9.22 -12.38
N SER A 323 -38.55 -10.14 -12.00
CA SER A 323 -38.36 -11.39 -12.75
C SER A 323 -37.52 -12.45 -12.03
N HIS A 324 -38.06 -13.67 -12.00
CA HIS A 324 -37.60 -14.86 -11.30
C HIS A 324 -36.35 -15.56 -11.90
N SER A 325 -35.48 -14.89 -12.68
CA SER A 325 -34.46 -15.59 -13.49
C SER A 325 -32.99 -15.21 -13.26
N GLY A 326 -32.64 -14.41 -12.24
CA GLY A 326 -31.24 -14.17 -11.85
C GLY A 326 -30.34 -13.50 -12.91
N CYS A 327 -30.91 -12.93 -13.97
CA CYS A 327 -30.18 -12.39 -15.12
C CYS A 327 -30.55 -10.91 -15.35
N CYS A 328 -29.57 -10.01 -15.54
CA CYS A 328 -29.84 -8.58 -15.75
C CYS A 328 -30.48 -8.28 -17.11
N GLU A 329 -31.14 -7.12 -17.24
CA GLU A 329 -31.88 -6.71 -18.45
C GLU A 329 -31.02 -6.71 -19.72
N VAL A 330 -29.78 -6.22 -19.61
CA VAL A 330 -28.80 -6.15 -20.71
C VAL A 330 -28.46 -7.54 -21.29
N CYS A 331 -28.46 -8.59 -20.45
CA CYS A 331 -28.22 -9.97 -20.88
C CYS A 331 -29.47 -10.70 -21.37
N ARG A 332 -30.65 -10.07 -21.31
CA ARG A 332 -31.89 -10.60 -21.91
C ARG A 332 -32.16 -10.01 -23.28
N SER A 333 -31.60 -8.85 -23.57
CA SER A 333 -31.74 -8.14 -24.85
C SER A 333 -30.79 -8.64 -25.95
N ASN A 334 -29.87 -9.54 -25.63
CA ASN A 334 -28.97 -10.27 -26.52
C ASN A 334 -29.21 -11.77 -26.36
#